data_AF-A0AAI9T1Y9-F1
#
_entry.id   AF-A0AAI9T1Y9-F1
#
_cell.length_a   1.000
_cell.length_b   1.000
_cell.length_c   1.000
_cell.angle_alpha   90.00
_cell.angle_beta   90.00
_cell.angle_gamma   90.00
#
_symmetry.space_group_name_H-M   'P 1'
#
loop_
_entity.id
_entity.type
_entity.pdbx_description
1 polymer ?
#
loop_
_entity_poly.entity_id
_entity_poly.type
_entity_poly.pdbx_seq_one_letter_code
_entity_poly.pdbx_strand_id
1 'polypeptide(L)'
;MKENLNSIQHQILTQEDNLDKFVTDLYYFSTLLENLKKDFKNHLTDLNSLKKSKKITIEEYQTNLKILKNLYKSKMIELKQDINKMADLCMFTFEKNIAFKKAHKIEVAAELIKLNSEIKDLKKKASLEQATMLEALKEEKLKTRKPISTKTLVLISVISLPLLIIGTLLINYLLYFPKTRNESFDLTKKEYLIAFIIVLITLIVIIGYFILMLKVIKKTYMDREKNIFKITAIGFVGSFLDTIGVGSFAVATAGLKATKIVKNDALLPGTLNIGLGIPNLIAGTIFVAAINVEVLTLVLLVVGAILGSFVGAELTKRISAKHISLTMAIVLAIVAILMILTQLNVLPSGNKTGLEGWQLGLAFILFMVYGGLQAFGIGLYAPALATIALLGMDIKVAFPIMTLASGSAFPVAAYSYYKNNKYQPKTGFGLMLGGALGVVLAFLTVFVGIEVGLDVKPDVFTNYLKWLAVIVVFYVAIMLLLSYLKIRKKPNANNLTTRKIIFSPESYDQWNEKLVNQLDDYLLAYYDKRQFYNDLLNKSLGKETKTWK
;
A
#
# COMPACT_ATOMS: atom_id res chain seq x y z
N MET A 1 30.69 3.43 -35.19
CA MET A 1 30.07 3.88 -33.92
C MET A 1 28.53 3.94 -33.99
N LYS A 2 27.90 4.51 -35.03
CA LYS A 2 26.42 4.55 -35.19
C LYS A 2 25.75 3.16 -35.30
N GLU A 3 26.33 2.21 -36.04
CA GLU A 3 25.77 0.85 -36.18
C GLU A 3 25.75 0.06 -34.86
N ASN A 4 26.72 0.31 -33.97
CA ASN A 4 26.78 -0.34 -32.66
C ASN A 4 25.72 0.23 -31.69
N LEU A 5 25.42 1.53 -31.78
CA LEU A 5 24.44 2.20 -30.92
C LEU A 5 23.00 1.70 -31.17
N ASN A 6 22.60 1.60 -32.44
CA ASN A 6 21.26 1.12 -32.81
C ASN A 6 21.04 -0.34 -32.39
N SER A 7 22.07 -1.19 -32.50
CA SER A 7 22.03 -2.58 -32.05
C SER A 7 21.82 -2.68 -30.52
N ILE A 8 22.58 -1.89 -29.75
CA ILE A 8 22.46 -1.85 -28.28
C ILE A 8 21.10 -1.31 -27.83
N GLN A 9 20.60 -0.24 -28.48
CA GLN A 9 19.27 0.31 -28.22
C GLN A 9 18.19 -0.73 -28.47
N HIS A 10 18.20 -1.39 -29.64
CA HIS A 10 17.25 -2.45 -29.96
C HIS A 10 17.28 -3.59 -28.93
N GLN A 11 18.48 -4.01 -28.50
CA GLN A 11 18.63 -5.03 -27.47
C GLN A 11 18.06 -4.58 -26.12
N ILE A 12 18.29 -3.34 -25.69
CA ILE A 12 17.72 -2.79 -24.45
C ILE A 12 16.19 -2.82 -24.50
N LEU A 13 15.59 -2.32 -25.59
CA LEU A 13 14.14 -2.26 -25.73
C LEU A 13 13.53 -3.67 -25.76
N THR A 14 14.12 -4.58 -26.54
CA THR A 14 13.68 -5.98 -26.61
C THR A 14 13.73 -6.66 -25.23
N GLN A 15 14.80 -6.43 -24.45
CA GLN A 15 14.95 -6.99 -23.11
C GLN A 15 13.94 -6.41 -22.11
N GLU A 16 13.61 -5.12 -22.22
CA GLU A 16 12.60 -4.47 -21.37
C GLU A 16 11.18 -4.88 -21.75
N ASP A 17 10.88 -5.03 -23.04
CA ASP A 17 9.58 -5.51 -23.54
C ASP A 17 9.30 -6.95 -23.11
N ASN A 18 10.33 -7.80 -23.16
CA ASN A 18 10.24 -9.16 -22.63
C ASN A 18 9.91 -9.16 -21.13
N LEU A 19 10.58 -8.31 -20.35
CA LEU A 19 10.30 -8.17 -18.92
C LEU A 19 8.88 -7.63 -18.66
N ASP A 20 8.40 -6.68 -19.46
CA ASP A 20 7.02 -6.15 -19.35
C ASP A 20 5.98 -7.24 -19.64
N LYS A 21 6.21 -8.06 -20.66
CA LYS A 21 5.39 -9.24 -20.95
C LYS A 21 5.37 -10.20 -19.76
N PHE A 22 6.53 -10.48 -19.18
CA PHE A 22 6.66 -11.39 -18.05
C PHE A 22 5.91 -10.87 -16.80
N VAL A 23 6.05 -9.58 -16.50
CA VAL A 23 5.33 -8.92 -15.41
C VAL A 23 3.81 -8.94 -15.65
N THR A 24 3.38 -8.72 -16.89
CA THR A 24 1.96 -8.75 -17.27
C THR A 24 1.36 -10.13 -17.04
N ASP A 25 2.06 -11.19 -17.46
CA ASP A 25 1.62 -12.57 -17.26
C ASP A 25 1.65 -12.99 -15.78
N LEU A 26 2.60 -12.49 -14.99
CA LEU A 26 2.62 -12.67 -13.54
C LEU A 26 1.37 -12.07 -12.86
N TYR A 27 0.94 -10.88 -13.28
CA TYR A 27 -0.32 -10.28 -12.80
C TYR A 27 -1.54 -11.09 -13.22
N TYR A 28 -1.55 -11.60 -14.46
CA TYR A 28 -2.61 -12.47 -14.96
C TYR A 28 -2.72 -13.74 -14.13
N PHE A 29 -1.61 -14.45 -13.86
CA PHE A 29 -1.61 -15.67 -13.03
C PHE A 29 -2.06 -15.39 -11.60
N SER A 30 -1.61 -14.27 -11.01
CA SER A 30 -2.04 -13.85 -9.66
C SER A 30 -3.54 -13.59 -9.59
N THR A 31 -4.10 -12.98 -10.65
CA THR A 31 -5.55 -12.73 -10.77
C THR A 31 -6.32 -14.03 -10.97
N LEU A 32 -5.81 -14.94 -11.79
CA LEU A 32 -6.39 -16.26 -12.02
C LEU A 32 -6.48 -17.08 -10.73
N LEU A 33 -5.44 -17.03 -9.88
CA LEU A 33 -5.45 -17.71 -8.58
C LEU A 33 -6.54 -17.19 -7.64
N GLU A 34 -6.83 -15.89 -7.66
CA GLU A 34 -7.95 -15.35 -6.91
C GLU A 34 -9.29 -15.78 -7.49
N ASN A 35 -9.41 -15.78 -8.81
CA ASN A 35 -10.62 -16.22 -9.48
C ASN A 35 -10.92 -17.70 -9.19
N LEU A 36 -9.91 -18.57 -9.21
CA LEU A 36 -10.07 -19.99 -8.82
C LEU A 36 -10.57 -20.14 -7.38
N LYS A 37 -10.08 -19.34 -6.43
CA LYS A 37 -10.59 -19.35 -5.04
C LYS A 37 -12.05 -18.93 -4.96
N LYS A 38 -12.43 -17.92 -5.73
CA LYS A 38 -13.81 -17.43 -5.81
C LYS A 38 -14.70 -18.48 -6.43
N ASP A 39 -14.24 -19.11 -7.50
CA ASP A 39 -14.95 -20.15 -8.23
C ASP A 39 -15.16 -21.41 -7.38
N PHE A 40 -14.12 -21.88 -6.67
CA PHE A 40 -14.23 -22.94 -5.66
C PHE A 40 -15.34 -22.63 -4.63
N LYS A 41 -15.37 -21.40 -4.12
CA LYS A 41 -16.38 -20.99 -3.14
C LYS A 41 -17.80 -20.99 -3.74
N ASN A 42 -17.94 -20.62 -5.00
CA ASN A 42 -19.21 -20.69 -5.71
C ASN A 42 -19.67 -22.14 -5.86
N HIS A 43 -18.81 -23.02 -6.39
CA HIS A 43 -19.14 -24.45 -6.54
C HIS A 43 -19.41 -25.14 -5.20
N LEU A 44 -18.73 -24.74 -4.12
CA LEU A 44 -19.04 -25.20 -2.78
C LEU A 44 -20.44 -24.75 -2.32
N THR A 45 -20.84 -23.53 -2.68
CA THR A 45 -22.18 -23.00 -2.39
C THR A 45 -23.24 -23.78 -3.18
N ASP A 46 -22.97 -24.06 -4.46
CA ASP A 46 -23.85 -24.84 -5.33
C ASP A 46 -24.01 -26.28 -4.78
N LEU A 47 -22.92 -26.94 -4.41
CA LEU A 47 -22.93 -28.28 -3.80
C LEU A 47 -23.72 -28.32 -2.48
N ASN A 48 -23.55 -27.30 -1.63
CA ASN A 48 -24.35 -27.15 -0.41
C ASN A 48 -25.84 -26.97 -0.70
N SER A 49 -26.19 -26.27 -1.78
CA SER A 49 -27.58 -26.09 -2.21
C SER A 49 -28.22 -27.40 -2.70
N LEU A 50 -27.47 -28.24 -3.42
CA LEU A 50 -27.90 -29.58 -3.86
C LEU A 50 -28.19 -30.49 -2.67
N LYS A 51 -27.31 -30.48 -1.65
CA LYS A 51 -27.54 -31.20 -0.39
C LYS A 51 -28.80 -30.69 0.32
N LYS A 52 -28.96 -29.37 0.45
CA LYS A 52 -30.11 -28.75 1.14
C LYS A 52 -31.43 -29.06 0.45
N SER A 53 -31.43 -29.12 -0.89
CA SER A 53 -32.59 -29.47 -1.71
C SER A 53 -32.85 -30.98 -1.83
N LYS A 54 -32.08 -31.82 -1.12
CA LYS A 54 -32.17 -33.29 -1.17
C LYS A 54 -32.01 -33.89 -2.58
N LYS A 55 -31.34 -33.16 -3.49
CA LYS A 55 -31.03 -33.63 -4.85
C LYS A 55 -29.85 -34.62 -4.90
N ILE A 56 -29.09 -34.72 -3.81
CA ILE A 56 -27.96 -35.63 -3.63
C ILE A 56 -27.98 -36.22 -2.21
N THR A 57 -27.44 -37.42 -2.02
CA THR A 57 -27.32 -38.08 -0.71
C THR A 57 -26.19 -37.48 0.14
N ILE A 58 -26.14 -37.84 1.43
CA ILE A 58 -25.06 -37.40 2.33
C ILE A 58 -23.71 -37.98 1.90
N GLU A 59 -23.69 -39.24 1.47
CA GLU A 59 -22.46 -39.91 0.98
C GLU A 59 -21.97 -39.30 -0.33
N GLU A 60 -22.88 -39.04 -1.28
CA GLU A 60 -22.56 -38.32 -2.52
C GLU A 60 -22.01 -36.92 -2.22
N TYR A 61 -22.63 -36.19 -1.30
CA TYR A 61 -22.12 -34.88 -0.87
C TYR A 61 -20.69 -34.98 -0.31
N GLN A 62 -20.40 -35.95 0.57
CA GLN A 62 -19.07 -36.10 1.15
C GLN A 62 -18.02 -36.45 0.09
N THR A 63 -18.37 -37.35 -0.82
CA THR A 63 -17.52 -37.76 -1.95
C THR A 63 -17.23 -36.57 -2.86
N ASN A 64 -18.26 -35.83 -3.25
CA ASN A 64 -18.15 -34.66 -4.13
C ASN A 64 -17.40 -33.49 -3.47
N LEU A 65 -17.60 -33.29 -2.16
CA LEU A 65 -16.84 -32.30 -1.41
C LEU A 65 -15.34 -32.64 -1.42
N LYS A 66 -14.99 -33.93 -1.33
CA LYS A 66 -13.60 -34.40 -1.40
C LYS A 66 -13.02 -34.19 -2.80
N ILE A 67 -13.76 -34.56 -3.85
CA ILE A 67 -13.35 -34.35 -5.27
C ILE A 67 -13.13 -32.86 -5.53
N LEU A 68 -14.11 -32.01 -5.21
CA LEU A 68 -14.04 -30.56 -5.41
C LEU A 68 -12.84 -29.94 -4.68
N LYS A 69 -12.64 -30.31 -3.39
CA LYS A 69 -11.49 -29.83 -2.61
C LYS A 69 -10.17 -30.26 -3.24
N ASN A 70 -10.05 -31.52 -3.67
CA ASN A 70 -8.82 -32.05 -4.24
C ASN A 70 -8.49 -31.40 -5.60
N LEU A 71 -9.48 -31.24 -6.48
CA LEU A 71 -9.34 -30.64 -7.79
C LEU A 71 -8.82 -29.21 -7.68
N TYR A 72 -9.53 -28.34 -6.95
CA TYR A 72 -9.10 -26.94 -6.77
C TYR A 72 -7.80 -26.83 -6.00
N LYS A 73 -7.59 -27.64 -4.95
CA LYS A 73 -6.33 -27.64 -4.20
C LYS A 73 -5.14 -27.95 -5.12
N SER A 74 -5.27 -28.94 -5.99
CA SER A 74 -4.21 -29.32 -6.94
C SER A 74 -3.90 -28.17 -7.92
N LYS A 75 -4.92 -27.66 -8.62
CA LYS A 75 -4.75 -26.54 -9.57
C LYS A 75 -4.22 -25.26 -8.91
N MET A 76 -4.66 -24.95 -7.69
CA MET A 76 -4.18 -23.79 -6.96
C MET A 76 -2.72 -23.94 -6.49
N ILE A 77 -2.28 -25.17 -6.14
CA ILE A 77 -0.88 -25.43 -5.78
C ILE A 77 0.00 -25.26 -7.01
N GLU A 78 -0.38 -25.87 -8.13
CA GLU A 78 0.29 -25.76 -9.43
C GLU A 78 0.46 -24.29 -9.84
N LEU A 79 -0.66 -23.55 -9.91
CA LEU A 79 -0.64 -22.14 -10.28
C LEU A 79 0.20 -21.28 -9.31
N LYS A 80 0.21 -21.62 -8.01
CA LYS A 80 1.03 -20.90 -7.03
C LYS A 80 2.53 -21.17 -7.22
N GLN A 81 2.91 -22.40 -7.54
CA GLN A 81 4.31 -22.73 -7.86
C GLN A 81 4.75 -21.98 -9.12
N ASP A 82 3.89 -21.94 -10.11
CA ASP A 82 4.09 -21.24 -11.38
C ASP A 82 4.24 -19.72 -11.21
N ILE A 83 3.39 -19.10 -10.38
CA ILE A 83 3.55 -17.68 -10.00
C ILE A 83 4.93 -17.42 -9.37
N ASN A 84 5.41 -18.32 -8.50
CA ASN A 84 6.72 -18.16 -7.87
C ASN A 84 7.87 -18.30 -8.88
N LYS A 85 7.80 -19.31 -9.76
CA LYS A 85 8.80 -19.50 -10.83
C LYS A 85 8.81 -18.30 -11.79
N MET A 86 7.64 -17.76 -12.11
CA MET A 86 7.50 -16.56 -12.95
C MET A 86 8.09 -15.32 -12.29
N ALA A 87 7.85 -15.15 -10.98
CA ALA A 87 8.44 -14.07 -10.21
C ALA A 87 9.98 -14.15 -10.16
N ASP A 88 10.54 -15.37 -10.04
CA ASP A 88 11.98 -15.60 -10.13
C ASP A 88 12.54 -15.26 -11.51
N LEU A 89 11.84 -15.65 -12.59
CA LEU A 89 12.23 -15.32 -13.96
C LEU A 89 12.24 -13.79 -14.18
N CYS A 90 11.18 -13.10 -13.76
CA CYS A 90 11.12 -11.64 -13.83
C CYS A 90 12.29 -10.99 -13.09
N MET A 91 12.60 -11.48 -11.89
CA MET A 91 13.71 -10.97 -11.08
C MET A 91 15.07 -11.22 -11.73
N PHE A 92 15.29 -12.42 -12.28
CA PHE A 92 16.51 -12.75 -13.01
C PHE A 92 16.70 -11.86 -14.24
N THR A 93 15.66 -11.73 -15.06
CA THR A 93 15.68 -10.85 -16.24
C THR A 93 15.92 -9.40 -15.85
N PHE A 94 15.30 -8.92 -14.76
CA PHE A 94 15.50 -7.56 -14.26
C PHE A 94 16.97 -7.28 -13.88
N GLU A 95 17.59 -8.16 -13.09
CA GLU A 95 19.01 -8.00 -12.72
C GLU A 95 19.94 -8.15 -13.93
N LYS A 96 19.61 -9.03 -14.89
CA LYS A 96 20.33 -9.15 -16.17
C LYS A 96 20.25 -7.86 -16.98
N ASN A 97 19.08 -7.25 -17.12
CA ASN A 97 18.90 -5.98 -17.83
C ASN A 97 19.70 -4.85 -17.16
N ILE A 98 19.74 -4.81 -15.81
CA ILE A 98 20.56 -3.85 -15.07
C ILE A 98 22.05 -4.05 -15.36
N ALA A 99 22.52 -5.30 -15.33
CA ALA A 99 23.91 -5.64 -15.63
C ALA A 99 24.29 -5.25 -17.07
N PHE A 100 23.40 -5.53 -18.04
CA PHE A 100 23.58 -5.15 -19.44
C PHE A 100 23.69 -3.63 -19.61
N LYS A 101 22.78 -2.86 -19.02
CA LYS A 101 22.81 -1.37 -19.03
C LYS A 101 24.02 -0.81 -18.28
N LYS A 102 24.56 -1.53 -17.30
CA LYS A 102 25.78 -1.13 -16.57
C LYS A 102 27.03 -1.36 -17.44
N ALA A 103 27.08 -2.45 -18.20
CA ALA A 103 28.17 -2.75 -19.13
C ALA A 103 28.22 -1.72 -20.28
N HIS A 104 27.07 -1.34 -20.82
CA HIS A 104 26.95 -0.38 -21.94
C HIS A 104 26.62 1.05 -21.46
N LYS A 105 27.28 1.51 -20.39
CA LYS A 105 26.94 2.78 -19.73
C LYS A 105 27.08 4.00 -20.64
N ILE A 106 28.02 3.97 -21.59
CA ILE A 106 28.33 5.09 -22.48
C ILE A 106 27.25 5.22 -23.54
N GLU A 107 26.87 4.09 -24.13
CA GLU A 107 25.84 3.99 -25.17
C GLU A 107 24.46 4.32 -24.61
N VAL A 108 24.15 3.82 -23.41
CA VAL A 108 22.93 4.20 -22.67
C VAL A 108 22.89 5.72 -22.42
N ALA A 109 24.01 6.33 -22.03
CA ALA A 109 24.07 7.78 -21.80
C ALA A 109 23.86 8.57 -23.10
N ALA A 110 24.51 8.15 -24.19
CA ALA A 110 24.35 8.76 -25.51
C ALA A 110 22.89 8.70 -26.00
N GLU A 111 22.23 7.55 -25.85
CA GLU A 111 20.84 7.38 -26.28
C GLU A 111 19.88 8.21 -25.41
N LEU A 112 20.12 8.32 -24.11
CA LEU A 112 19.32 9.20 -23.24
C LEU A 112 19.47 10.67 -23.63
N ILE A 113 20.65 11.11 -24.06
CA ILE A 113 20.88 12.48 -24.55
C ILE A 113 20.08 12.71 -25.84
N LYS A 114 20.15 11.77 -26.80
CA LYS A 114 19.39 11.82 -28.06
C LYS A 114 17.87 11.87 -27.83
N LEU A 115 17.34 10.97 -27.00
CA LEU A 115 15.93 10.94 -26.64
C LEU A 115 15.49 12.24 -25.93
N ASN A 116 16.37 12.85 -25.12
CA ASN A 116 16.07 14.14 -24.49
C ASN A 116 15.94 15.27 -25.50
N SER A 117 16.80 15.34 -26.52
CA SER A 117 16.69 16.33 -27.59
C SER A 117 15.39 16.14 -28.38
N GLU A 118 15.09 14.92 -28.83
CA GLU A 118 13.89 14.64 -29.62
C GLU A 118 12.60 14.96 -28.85
N ILE A 119 12.52 14.59 -27.57
CA ILE A 119 11.41 14.95 -26.69
C ILE A 119 11.27 16.47 -26.53
N LYS A 120 12.39 17.20 -26.42
CA LYS A 120 12.38 18.66 -26.27
C LYS A 120 11.85 19.35 -27.53
N ASP A 121 12.23 18.84 -28.71
CA ASP A 121 11.81 19.40 -29.99
C ASP A 121 10.35 19.09 -30.31
N LEU A 122 9.87 17.89 -29.98
CA LEU A 122 8.47 17.51 -30.17
C LEU A 122 7.51 18.25 -29.22
N LYS A 123 7.93 18.57 -28.00
CA LYS A 123 7.11 19.35 -27.06
C LYS A 123 6.74 20.74 -27.55
N LYS A 124 7.48 21.29 -28.52
CA LYS A 124 7.23 22.61 -29.10
C LYS A 124 6.11 22.60 -30.16
N LYS A 125 5.57 21.43 -30.51
CA LYS A 125 4.62 21.25 -31.62
C LYS A 125 3.28 20.68 -31.11
N ALA A 126 2.16 21.09 -31.72
CA ALA A 126 0.81 20.97 -31.15
C ALA A 126 -0.09 19.86 -31.77
N SER A 127 0.41 19.00 -32.67
CA SER A 127 -0.46 18.01 -33.35
C SER A 127 -0.71 16.74 -32.51
N LEU A 128 -1.85 16.09 -32.76
CA LEU A 128 -2.24 14.84 -32.10
C LEU A 128 -1.25 13.68 -32.38
N GLU A 129 -0.78 13.58 -33.62
CA GLU A 129 0.22 12.57 -34.03
C GLU A 129 1.55 12.76 -33.30
N GLN A 130 1.96 14.02 -33.11
CA GLN A 130 3.15 14.38 -32.33
C GLN A 130 2.98 14.07 -30.84
N ALA A 131 1.76 14.17 -30.30
CA ALA A 131 1.48 13.76 -28.93
C ALA A 131 1.66 12.25 -28.72
N THR A 132 1.23 11.42 -29.68
CA THR A 132 1.43 9.96 -29.65
C THR A 132 2.91 9.61 -29.77
N MET A 133 3.63 10.23 -30.71
CA MET A 133 5.07 10.06 -30.87
C MET A 133 5.84 10.50 -29.62
N LEU A 134 5.42 11.59 -28.99
CA LEU A 134 6.01 12.09 -27.75
C LEU A 134 5.83 11.10 -26.59
N GLU A 135 4.67 10.44 -26.48
CA GLU A 135 4.47 9.40 -25.45
C GLU A 135 5.31 8.15 -25.74
N ALA A 136 5.45 7.73 -26.99
CA ALA A 136 6.33 6.63 -27.38
C ALA A 136 7.80 6.90 -26.99
N LEU A 137 8.33 8.09 -27.32
CA LEU A 137 9.70 8.48 -26.96
C LEU A 137 9.90 8.60 -25.44
N LYS A 138 8.88 9.04 -24.70
CA LYS A 138 8.92 9.05 -23.23
C LYS A 138 9.00 7.64 -22.67
N GLU A 139 8.25 6.70 -23.23
CA GLU A 139 8.27 5.29 -22.84
C GLU A 139 9.64 4.66 -23.14
N GLU A 140 10.16 4.93 -24.33
CA GLU A 140 11.49 4.48 -24.74
C GLU A 140 12.57 5.00 -23.80
N LYS A 141 12.56 6.30 -23.49
CA LYS A 141 13.46 6.91 -22.51
C LYS A 141 13.36 6.25 -21.13
N LEU A 142 12.14 5.89 -20.70
CA LEU A 142 11.94 5.19 -19.42
C LEU A 142 12.55 3.79 -19.44
N LYS A 143 12.39 3.04 -20.55
CA LYS A 143 13.00 1.72 -20.75
C LYS A 143 14.52 1.80 -20.85
N THR A 144 15.07 2.82 -21.51
CA THR A 144 16.53 3.00 -21.64
C THR A 144 17.19 3.37 -20.32
N ARG A 145 16.49 4.07 -19.42
CA ARG A 145 17.04 4.44 -18.11
C ARG A 145 17.40 3.20 -17.30
N LYS A 146 18.61 3.17 -16.76
CA LYS A 146 19.04 2.14 -15.80
C LYS A 146 18.28 2.30 -14.47
N PRO A 147 17.52 1.29 -14.02
CA PRO A 147 16.89 1.33 -12.70
C PRO A 147 17.93 1.10 -11.60
N ILE A 148 17.56 1.44 -10.36
CA ILE A 148 18.41 1.18 -9.18
C ILE A 148 18.35 -0.32 -8.87
N SER A 149 19.50 -0.94 -8.59
CA SER A 149 19.55 -2.37 -8.28
C SER A 149 18.89 -2.71 -6.96
N THR A 150 18.34 -3.91 -6.86
CA THR A 150 17.68 -4.41 -5.65
C THR A 150 18.64 -4.40 -4.46
N LYS A 151 19.90 -4.80 -4.67
CA LYS A 151 20.95 -4.78 -3.64
C LYS A 151 21.19 -3.37 -3.10
N THR A 152 21.25 -2.38 -3.99
CA THR A 152 21.41 -0.97 -3.59
C THR A 152 20.22 -0.47 -2.79
N LEU A 153 18.98 -0.79 -3.20
CA LEU A 153 17.78 -0.39 -2.46
C LEU A 153 17.74 -1.00 -1.06
N VAL A 154 18.08 -2.29 -0.94
CA VAL A 154 18.20 -2.98 0.36
C VAL A 154 19.25 -2.30 1.23
N LEU A 155 20.46 -2.08 0.71
CA LEU A 155 21.55 -1.44 1.45
C LEU A 155 21.16 -0.06 1.99
N ILE A 156 20.57 0.79 1.13
CA ILE A 156 20.09 2.12 1.54
C ILE A 156 19.08 1.98 2.68
N SER A 157 18.12 1.06 2.58
CA SER A 157 17.07 0.91 3.60
C SER A 157 17.57 0.34 4.92
N VAL A 158 18.49 -0.64 4.88
CA VAL A 158 19.07 -1.28 6.08
C VAL A 158 19.96 -0.32 6.85
N ILE A 159 20.61 0.63 6.17
CA ILE A 159 21.46 1.64 6.82
C ILE A 159 20.62 2.84 7.29
N SER A 160 19.83 3.43 6.38
CA SER A 160 19.13 4.70 6.69
C SER A 160 18.05 4.54 7.74
N LEU A 161 17.28 3.45 7.73
CA LEU A 161 16.12 3.33 8.60
C LEU A 161 16.49 3.20 10.09
N PRO A 162 17.44 2.32 10.49
CA PRO A 162 17.89 2.26 11.89
C PRO A 162 18.55 3.57 12.34
N LEU A 163 19.37 4.19 11.50
CA LEU A 163 20.01 5.48 11.83
C LEU A 163 18.97 6.57 12.11
N LEU A 164 17.93 6.66 11.29
CA LEU A 164 16.83 7.60 11.49
C LEU A 164 16.09 7.32 12.80
N ILE A 165 15.75 6.07 13.09
CA ILE A 165 15.03 5.69 14.31
C ILE A 165 15.87 5.98 15.55
N ILE A 166 17.13 5.52 15.58
CA ILE A 166 18.04 5.70 16.72
C ILE A 166 18.29 7.18 16.97
N GLY A 167 18.66 7.94 15.92
CA GLY A 167 18.92 9.37 16.04
C GLY A 167 17.70 10.13 16.55
N THR A 168 16.50 9.78 16.06
CA THR A 168 15.26 10.45 16.47
C THR A 168 14.87 10.10 17.91
N LEU A 169 15.00 8.83 18.32
CA LEU A 169 14.72 8.42 19.70
C LEU A 169 15.72 9.02 20.69
N LEU A 170 17.01 9.14 20.31
CA LEU A 170 18.01 9.81 21.14
C LEU A 170 17.62 11.29 21.36
N ILE A 171 17.30 12.02 20.29
CA ILE A 171 16.85 13.41 20.41
C ILE A 171 15.55 13.51 21.22
N ASN A 172 14.65 12.54 21.05
CA ASN A 172 13.40 12.49 21.80
C ASN A 172 13.65 12.36 23.30
N TYR A 173 14.36 11.33 23.75
CA TYR A 173 14.59 11.08 25.17
C TYR A 173 15.57 12.07 25.83
N LEU A 174 16.55 12.58 25.08
CA LEU A 174 17.57 13.49 25.65
C LEU A 174 17.17 14.96 25.63
N LEU A 175 16.31 15.38 24.70
CA LEU A 175 16.01 16.80 24.49
C LEU A 175 14.51 17.12 24.51
N TYR A 176 13.71 16.40 23.73
CA TYR A 176 12.28 16.74 23.60
C TYR A 176 11.47 16.34 24.85
N PHE A 177 11.64 15.11 25.34
CA PHE A 177 10.95 14.58 26.52
C PHE A 177 11.23 15.43 27.78
N PRO A 178 12.49 15.76 28.13
CA PRO A 178 12.75 16.50 29.37
C PRO A 178 12.17 17.91 29.37
N LYS A 179 12.13 18.56 28.21
CA LYS A 179 11.58 19.92 28.06
C LYS A 179 10.05 19.94 28.02
N THR A 180 9.41 18.92 27.46
CA THR A 180 7.95 18.86 27.40
C THR A 180 7.32 18.40 28.70
N ARG A 181 8.02 17.57 29.49
CA ARG A 181 7.55 17.06 30.78
C ARG A 181 8.15 17.76 32.01
N ASN A 182 9.09 18.69 31.81
CA ASN A 182 9.85 19.34 32.88
C ASN A 182 10.57 18.37 33.82
N GLU A 183 10.91 17.17 33.35
CA GLU A 183 11.66 16.18 34.12
C GLU A 183 12.39 15.19 33.23
N SER A 184 13.52 14.66 33.71
CA SER A 184 14.27 13.61 33.02
C SER A 184 13.49 12.30 32.94
N PHE A 185 13.71 11.55 31.86
CA PHE A 185 13.16 10.22 31.71
C PHE A 185 13.65 9.27 32.83
N ASP A 186 12.71 8.65 33.55
CA ASP A 186 12.98 7.78 34.69
C ASP A 186 12.11 6.50 34.62
N LEU A 187 12.76 5.34 34.54
CA LEU A 187 12.11 4.03 34.45
C LEU A 187 11.49 3.55 35.77
N THR A 188 11.76 4.22 36.90
CA THR A 188 11.11 3.89 38.18
C THR A 188 9.62 4.28 38.17
N LYS A 189 9.25 5.28 37.36
CA LYS A 189 7.87 5.72 37.20
C LYS A 189 7.10 4.75 36.31
N LYS A 190 6.00 4.19 36.83
CA LYS A 190 5.16 3.20 36.12
C LYS A 190 4.70 3.68 34.75
N GLU A 191 4.28 4.93 34.63
CA GLU A 191 3.81 5.51 33.36
C GLU A 191 4.91 5.51 32.28
N TYR A 192 6.14 5.85 32.66
CA TYR A 192 7.28 5.93 31.74
C TYR A 192 7.80 4.56 31.37
N LEU A 193 7.81 3.64 32.34
CA LEU A 193 8.12 2.24 32.08
C LEU A 193 7.14 1.64 31.06
N ILE A 194 5.84 1.90 31.21
CA ILE A 194 4.84 1.38 30.27
C ILE A 194 5.01 1.99 28.88
N ALA A 195 5.15 3.32 28.78
CA ALA A 195 5.39 3.98 27.49
C ALA A 195 6.65 3.44 26.79
N PHE A 196 7.72 3.21 27.55
CA PHE A 196 8.96 2.61 27.05
C PHE A 196 8.74 1.17 26.54
N ILE A 197 7.99 0.34 27.26
CA ILE A 197 7.62 -1.01 26.81
C ILE A 197 6.84 -0.95 25.49
N ILE A 198 5.89 -0.01 25.34
CA ILE A 198 5.14 0.17 24.09
C ILE A 198 6.08 0.56 22.94
N VAL A 199 7.06 1.42 23.19
CA VAL A 199 8.09 1.78 22.20
C VAL A 199 8.89 0.53 21.78
N LEU A 200 9.33 -0.29 22.73
CA LEU A 200 10.06 -1.54 22.42
C LEU A 200 9.22 -2.52 21.59
N ILE A 201 7.94 -2.72 21.95
CA ILE A 201 7.00 -3.55 21.17
C ILE A 201 6.85 -2.99 19.75
N THR A 202 6.70 -1.67 19.62
CA THR A 202 6.56 -1.02 18.32
C THR A 202 7.82 -1.16 17.47
N LEU A 203 9.01 -1.10 18.07
CA LEU A 203 10.29 -1.38 17.38
C LEU A 203 10.36 -2.82 16.87
N ILE A 204 9.88 -3.80 17.65
CA ILE A 204 9.78 -5.20 17.21
C ILE A 204 8.83 -5.31 16.01
N VAL A 205 7.69 -4.62 16.04
CA VAL A 205 6.74 -4.56 14.90
C VAL A 205 7.40 -3.91 13.68
N ILE A 206 8.16 -2.82 13.85
CA ILE A 206 8.92 -2.19 12.77
C ILE A 206 9.92 -3.17 12.15
N ILE A 207 10.67 -3.92 12.96
CA ILE A 207 11.63 -4.92 12.47
C ILE A 207 10.91 -6.02 11.68
N GLY A 208 9.83 -6.57 12.24
CA GLY A 208 9.02 -7.60 11.56
C GLY A 208 8.43 -7.10 10.24
N TYR A 209 7.93 -5.87 10.21
CA TYR A 209 7.39 -5.25 9.01
C TYR A 209 8.48 -4.85 8.01
N PHE A 210 9.67 -4.49 8.48
CA PHE A 210 10.83 -4.23 7.63
C PHE A 210 11.28 -5.49 6.89
N ILE A 211 11.20 -6.67 7.51
CA ILE A 211 11.44 -7.96 6.81
C ILE A 211 10.45 -8.15 5.66
N LEU A 212 9.17 -7.79 5.84
CA LEU A 212 8.20 -7.78 4.74
C LEU A 212 8.61 -6.78 3.65
N MET A 213 9.09 -5.59 4.03
CA MET A 213 9.58 -4.59 3.09
C MET A 213 10.80 -5.07 2.29
N LEU A 214 11.72 -5.83 2.88
CA LEU A 214 12.82 -6.47 2.14
C LEU A 214 12.29 -7.42 1.05
N LYS A 215 11.17 -8.11 1.29
CA LYS A 215 10.50 -8.94 0.27
C LYS A 215 9.78 -8.10 -0.78
N VAL A 216 9.27 -6.92 -0.41
CA VAL A 216 8.69 -5.95 -1.34
C VAL A 216 9.75 -5.39 -2.29
N ILE A 217 10.95 -5.07 -1.79
CA ILE A 217 12.06 -4.55 -2.61
C ILE A 217 12.46 -5.53 -3.73
N LYS A 218 12.41 -6.83 -3.47
CA LYS A 218 12.67 -7.88 -4.47
C LYS A 218 11.64 -7.92 -5.61
N LYS A 219 10.49 -7.26 -5.47
CA LYS A 219 9.45 -7.15 -6.51
C LYS A 219 9.44 -5.80 -7.23
N THR A 220 10.44 -4.94 -7.00
CA THR A 220 10.52 -3.60 -7.63
C THR A 220 10.63 -3.62 -9.15
N TYR A 221 10.91 -4.78 -9.76
CA TYR A 221 10.82 -4.98 -11.20
C TYR A 221 9.42 -4.73 -11.78
N MET A 222 8.36 -4.87 -10.96
CA MET A 222 6.95 -4.75 -11.37
C MET A 222 6.52 -3.31 -11.72
N ASP A 223 7.24 -2.30 -11.24
CA ASP A 223 7.02 -0.87 -11.50
C ASP A 223 8.36 -0.13 -11.60
N ARG A 224 9.36 -0.79 -12.19
CA ARG A 224 10.76 -0.36 -12.30
C ARG A 224 10.95 0.95 -13.07
N GLU A 225 10.05 1.28 -13.96
CA GLU A 225 10.07 2.47 -14.80
C GLU A 225 9.68 3.74 -14.02
N LYS A 226 9.00 3.60 -12.86
CA LYS A 226 8.53 4.75 -12.07
C LYS A 226 9.70 5.54 -11.49
N ASN A 227 9.55 6.86 -11.44
CA ASN A 227 10.58 7.74 -10.90
C ASN A 227 10.59 7.72 -9.36
N ILE A 228 11.56 7.03 -8.78
CA ILE A 228 11.68 6.87 -7.32
C ILE A 228 11.80 8.20 -6.58
N PHE A 229 12.49 9.20 -7.14
CA PHE A 229 12.64 10.50 -6.48
C PHE A 229 11.30 11.22 -6.32
N LYS A 230 10.43 11.15 -7.32
CA LYS A 230 9.07 11.71 -7.23
C LYS A 230 8.25 10.97 -6.19
N ILE A 231 8.33 9.63 -6.16
CA ILE A 231 7.64 8.79 -5.19
C ILE A 231 8.10 9.13 -3.77
N THR A 232 9.41 9.19 -3.55
CA THR A 232 10.01 9.52 -2.26
C THR A 232 9.65 10.93 -1.81
N ALA A 233 9.64 11.92 -2.72
CA ALA A 233 9.15 13.26 -2.40
C ALA A 233 7.67 13.26 -1.98
N ILE A 234 6.81 12.49 -2.66
CA ILE A 234 5.40 12.35 -2.29
C ILE A 234 5.26 11.71 -0.91
N GLY A 235 6.02 10.64 -0.63
CA GLY A 235 6.03 9.98 0.68
C GLY A 235 6.51 10.92 1.78
N PHE A 236 7.58 11.68 1.51
CA PHE A 236 8.12 12.69 2.41
C PHE A 236 7.09 13.76 2.76
N VAL A 237 6.49 14.42 1.76
CA VAL A 237 5.49 15.46 2.01
C VAL A 237 4.27 14.86 2.71
N GLY A 238 3.83 13.68 2.27
CA GLY A 238 2.69 12.99 2.85
C GLY A 238 2.88 12.69 4.33
N SER A 239 3.98 12.04 4.72
CA SER A 239 4.22 11.69 6.12
C SER A 239 4.70 12.86 6.97
N PHE A 240 5.35 13.88 6.40
CA PHE A 240 5.63 15.13 7.11
C PHE A 240 4.33 15.80 7.55
N LEU A 241 3.37 15.94 6.63
CA LEU A 241 2.06 16.53 6.91
C LEU A 241 1.23 15.63 7.87
N ASP A 242 1.41 14.31 7.79
CA ASP A 242 0.82 13.34 8.73
C ASP A 242 1.27 13.61 10.16
N THR A 243 2.58 13.73 10.39
CA THR A 243 3.17 13.98 11.72
C THR A 243 2.63 15.25 12.37
N ILE A 244 2.18 16.25 11.59
CA ILE A 244 1.63 17.51 12.09
C ILE A 244 0.09 17.56 12.14
N GLY A 245 -0.65 16.53 11.71
CA GLY A 245 -2.12 16.51 11.86
C GLY A 245 -2.96 16.17 10.62
N VAL A 246 -2.36 16.10 9.43
CA VAL A 246 -3.12 16.21 8.17
C VAL A 246 -3.63 14.87 7.61
N GLY A 247 -2.84 13.80 7.71
CA GLY A 247 -3.12 12.54 7.01
C GLY A 247 -2.28 12.30 5.76
N SER A 248 -1.39 11.31 5.79
CA SER A 248 -0.51 10.96 4.66
C SER A 248 -1.25 10.32 3.47
N PHE A 249 -2.33 9.57 3.69
CA PHE A 249 -3.04 8.82 2.65
C PHE A 249 -3.59 9.71 1.54
N ALA A 250 -4.21 10.82 1.91
CA ALA A 250 -4.82 11.74 0.95
C ALA A 250 -3.77 12.48 0.14
N VAL A 251 -2.74 13.01 0.81
CA VAL A 251 -1.63 13.72 0.18
C VAL A 251 -0.87 12.79 -0.76
N ALA A 252 -0.56 11.56 -0.32
CA ALA A 252 0.10 10.57 -1.15
C ALA A 252 -0.76 10.16 -2.35
N THR A 253 -2.06 9.95 -2.15
CA THR A 253 -3.01 9.66 -3.23
C THR A 253 -3.02 10.77 -4.27
N ALA A 254 -3.18 12.02 -3.84
CA ALA A 254 -3.20 13.18 -4.72
C ALA A 254 -1.88 13.32 -5.48
N GLY A 255 -0.74 13.20 -4.81
CA GLY A 255 0.59 13.26 -5.41
C GLY A 255 0.83 12.16 -6.44
N LEU A 256 0.48 10.91 -6.12
CA LEU A 256 0.64 9.76 -7.04
C LEU A 256 -0.24 9.90 -8.29
N LYS A 257 -1.47 10.41 -8.13
CA LYS A 257 -2.37 10.69 -9.26
C LYS A 257 -1.89 11.87 -10.10
N ALA A 258 -1.48 12.97 -9.47
CA ALA A 258 -0.97 14.15 -10.16
C ALA A 258 0.29 13.84 -10.98
N THR A 259 1.13 12.93 -10.49
CA THR A 259 2.36 12.50 -11.19
C THR A 259 2.15 11.34 -12.16
N LYS A 260 0.92 10.83 -12.31
CA LYS A 260 0.54 9.68 -13.16
C LYS A 260 1.34 8.40 -12.87
N ILE A 261 1.79 8.23 -11.62
CA ILE A 261 2.57 7.05 -11.19
C ILE A 261 1.65 5.83 -11.08
N VAL A 262 0.46 6.03 -10.52
CA VAL A 262 -0.59 5.02 -10.44
C VAL A 262 -1.50 5.16 -11.66
N LYS A 263 -1.42 4.20 -12.59
CA LYS A 263 -2.32 4.11 -13.76
C LYS A 263 -3.59 3.31 -13.44
N ASN A 264 -3.50 2.37 -12.49
CA ASN A 264 -4.61 1.53 -12.04
C ASN A 264 -4.94 1.83 -10.59
N ASP A 265 -6.07 2.51 -10.36
CA ASP A 265 -6.54 2.91 -9.03
C ASP A 265 -6.77 1.71 -8.10
N ALA A 266 -6.98 0.49 -8.63
CA ALA A 266 -7.15 -0.72 -7.81
C ALA A 266 -5.89 -1.10 -7.02
N LEU A 267 -4.70 -0.67 -7.46
CA LEU A 267 -3.42 -0.95 -6.77
C LEU A 267 -3.08 0.09 -5.70
N LEU A 268 -3.80 1.22 -5.68
CA LEU A 268 -3.51 2.34 -4.80
C LEU A 268 -3.63 1.97 -3.31
N PRO A 269 -4.73 1.33 -2.84
CA PRO A 269 -4.87 0.97 -1.43
C PRO A 269 -3.71 0.12 -0.90
N GLY A 270 -3.30 -0.90 -1.68
CA GLY A 270 -2.19 -1.77 -1.31
C GLY A 270 -0.85 -1.05 -1.32
N THR A 271 -0.64 -0.15 -2.27
CA THR A 271 0.60 0.65 -2.37
C THR A 271 0.75 1.60 -1.18
N LEU A 272 -0.32 2.28 -0.78
CA LEU A 272 -0.33 3.18 0.38
C LEU A 272 -0.14 2.40 1.68
N ASN A 273 -0.86 1.28 1.85
CA ASN A 273 -0.73 0.46 3.05
C ASN A 273 0.67 -0.13 3.22
N ILE A 274 1.33 -0.50 2.12
CA ILE A 274 2.72 -0.98 2.14
C ILE A 274 3.70 0.16 2.40
N GLY A 275 3.48 1.32 1.81
CA GLY A 275 4.45 2.41 1.86
C GLY A 275 4.41 3.25 3.13
N LEU A 276 3.25 3.41 3.77
CA LEU A 276 3.08 4.38 4.86
C LEU A 276 3.12 3.74 6.26
N GLY A 277 3.26 2.41 6.36
CA GLY A 277 3.29 1.68 7.62
C GLY A 277 4.50 1.98 8.50
N ILE A 278 5.72 1.83 7.98
CA ILE A 278 6.93 2.15 8.75
C ILE A 278 6.97 3.63 9.17
N PRO A 279 6.70 4.61 8.29
CA PRO A 279 6.60 6.01 8.70
C PRO A 279 5.67 6.23 9.89
N ASN A 280 4.45 5.68 9.86
CA ASN A 280 3.49 5.84 10.94
C ASN A 280 3.92 5.12 12.23
N LEU A 281 4.53 3.95 12.14
CA LEU A 281 5.11 3.27 13.30
C LEU A 281 6.23 4.11 13.94
N ILE A 282 7.08 4.76 13.13
CA ILE A 282 8.11 5.69 13.62
C ILE A 282 7.44 6.87 14.34
N ALA A 283 6.44 7.51 13.73
CA ALA A 283 5.70 8.61 14.37
C ALA A 283 5.08 8.16 15.71
N GLY A 284 4.49 6.96 15.76
CA GLY A 284 3.97 6.34 16.98
C GLY A 284 5.05 6.18 18.06
N THR A 285 6.23 5.64 17.71
CA THR A 285 7.33 5.51 18.69
C THR A 285 7.79 6.86 19.26
N ILE A 286 7.76 7.92 18.46
CA ILE A 286 8.15 9.26 18.89
C ILE A 286 7.13 9.85 19.88
N PHE A 287 5.85 9.84 19.50
CA PHE A 287 4.81 10.53 20.28
C PHE A 287 4.37 9.79 21.53
N VAL A 288 4.36 8.45 21.52
CA VAL A 288 4.02 7.64 22.70
C VAL A 288 5.00 7.89 23.85
N ALA A 289 6.28 8.11 23.52
CA ALA A 289 7.27 8.43 24.54
C ALA A 289 7.01 9.80 25.17
N ALA A 290 6.66 10.81 24.37
CA ALA A 290 6.67 12.20 24.81
C ALA A 290 5.32 12.73 25.35
N ILE A 291 4.19 12.19 24.89
CA ILE A 291 2.86 12.74 25.18
C ILE A 291 2.16 11.90 26.24
N ASN A 292 1.57 12.55 27.24
CA ASN A 292 0.84 11.88 28.30
C ASN A 292 -0.53 11.39 27.81
N VAL A 293 -0.63 10.09 27.55
CA VAL A 293 -1.88 9.41 27.18
C VAL A 293 -2.16 8.29 28.17
N GLU A 294 -3.41 8.16 28.58
CA GLU A 294 -3.84 7.04 29.39
C GLU A 294 -3.63 5.72 28.64
N VAL A 295 -2.83 4.83 29.23
CA VAL A 295 -2.37 3.59 28.62
C VAL A 295 -3.53 2.71 28.16
N LEU A 296 -4.56 2.56 29.00
CA LEU A 296 -5.69 1.67 28.69
C LEU A 296 -6.42 2.14 27.43
N THR A 297 -6.73 3.43 27.36
CA THR A 297 -7.31 4.06 26.17
C THR A 297 -6.42 3.86 24.94
N LEU A 298 -5.12 4.15 25.04
CA LEU A 298 -4.18 3.97 23.92
C LEU A 298 -4.19 2.52 23.40
N VAL A 299 -4.02 1.54 24.29
CA VAL A 299 -3.91 0.13 23.91
C VAL A 299 -5.20 -0.37 23.28
N LEU A 300 -6.36 -0.06 23.88
CA LEU A 300 -7.64 -0.52 23.35
C LEU A 300 -7.94 0.05 21.97
N LEU A 301 -7.69 1.36 21.74
CA LEU A 301 -7.92 1.98 20.44
C LEU A 301 -6.97 1.43 19.37
N VAL A 302 -5.71 1.16 19.72
CA VAL A 302 -4.75 0.47 18.84
C VAL A 302 -5.25 -0.94 18.48
N VAL A 303 -5.67 -1.72 19.48
CA VAL A 303 -6.23 -3.08 19.25
C VAL A 303 -7.47 -3.02 18.37
N GLY A 304 -8.38 -2.07 18.62
CA GLY A 304 -9.56 -1.83 17.78
C GLY A 304 -9.17 -1.61 16.32
N ALA A 305 -8.23 -0.70 16.05
CA ALA A 305 -7.75 -0.45 14.69
C ALA A 305 -7.08 -1.67 14.03
N ILE A 306 -6.32 -2.47 14.77
CA ILE A 306 -5.73 -3.72 14.25
C ILE A 306 -6.82 -4.72 13.85
N LEU A 307 -7.80 -4.96 14.72
CA LEU A 307 -8.95 -5.84 14.45
C LEU A 307 -9.74 -5.35 13.24
N GLY A 308 -9.97 -4.04 13.19
CA GLY A 308 -10.58 -3.35 12.06
C GLY A 308 -9.86 -3.62 10.74
N SER A 309 -8.55 -3.40 10.73
CA SER A 309 -7.70 -3.61 9.56
C SER A 309 -7.69 -5.05 9.09
N PHE A 310 -7.70 -6.02 10.03
CA PHE A 310 -7.83 -7.43 9.69
C PHE A 310 -9.12 -7.74 8.93
N VAL A 311 -10.25 -7.26 9.45
CA VAL A 311 -11.56 -7.42 8.81
C VAL A 311 -11.61 -6.69 7.47
N GLY A 312 -11.18 -5.42 7.45
CA GLY A 312 -11.14 -4.59 6.24
C GLY A 312 -10.29 -5.20 5.12
N ALA A 313 -9.11 -5.74 5.46
CA ALA A 313 -8.20 -6.38 4.50
C ALA A 313 -8.77 -7.66 3.87
N GLU A 314 -9.76 -8.29 4.49
CA GLU A 314 -10.52 -9.39 3.90
C GLU A 314 -11.67 -8.88 3.02
N LEU A 315 -12.35 -7.80 3.44
CA LEU A 315 -13.45 -7.19 2.67
C LEU A 315 -12.97 -6.49 1.39
N THR A 316 -11.74 -5.96 1.35
CA THR A 316 -11.16 -5.33 0.15
C THR A 316 -11.15 -6.23 -1.08
N LYS A 317 -11.24 -7.55 -0.89
CA LYS A 317 -11.35 -8.55 -1.97
C LYS A 317 -12.72 -8.54 -2.65
N ARG A 318 -13.73 -7.87 -2.08
CA ARG A 318 -15.14 -7.96 -2.50
C ARG A 318 -15.75 -6.63 -2.94
N ILE A 319 -15.11 -5.50 -2.65
CA ILE A 319 -15.66 -4.16 -2.91
C ILE A 319 -14.93 -3.51 -4.09
N SER A 320 -15.69 -2.93 -5.03
CA SER A 320 -15.10 -2.22 -6.17
C SER A 320 -14.55 -0.85 -5.77
N ALA A 321 -13.45 -0.43 -6.40
CA ALA A 321 -12.74 0.83 -6.14
C ALA A 321 -13.63 2.09 -6.17
N LYS A 322 -14.74 2.05 -6.93
CA LYS A 322 -15.71 3.14 -7.04
C LYS A 322 -16.45 3.42 -5.74
N HIS A 323 -16.89 2.38 -5.03
CA HIS A 323 -17.63 2.53 -3.76
C HIS A 323 -16.71 3.00 -2.63
N ILE A 324 -15.44 2.55 -2.66
CA ILE A 324 -14.41 2.99 -1.71
C ILE A 324 -14.18 4.51 -1.84
N SER A 325 -14.01 5.02 -3.06
CA SER A 325 -13.72 6.44 -3.29
C SER A 325 -14.89 7.37 -2.91
N LEU A 326 -16.14 6.96 -3.13
CA LEU A 326 -17.31 7.77 -2.74
C LEU A 326 -17.46 7.80 -1.21
N THR A 327 -17.32 6.64 -0.57
CA THR A 327 -17.36 6.52 0.90
C THR A 327 -16.26 7.38 1.54
N MET A 328 -15.05 7.35 0.97
CA MET A 328 -13.92 8.18 1.41
C MET A 328 -14.23 9.68 1.35
N ALA A 329 -14.85 10.16 0.27
CA ALA A 329 -15.16 11.57 0.10
C ALA A 329 -16.22 12.05 1.11
N ILE A 330 -17.28 11.26 1.33
CA ILE A 330 -18.36 11.61 2.27
C ILE A 330 -17.84 11.65 3.70
N VAL A 331 -17.10 10.62 4.13
CA VAL A 331 -16.55 10.54 5.50
C VAL A 331 -15.60 11.70 5.76
N LEU A 332 -14.69 12.00 4.84
CA LEU A 332 -13.74 13.11 5.00
C LEU A 332 -14.43 14.49 5.00
N ALA A 333 -15.51 14.66 4.23
CA ALA A 333 -16.29 15.90 4.25
C ALA A 333 -16.99 16.11 5.60
N ILE A 334 -17.62 15.06 6.16
CA ILE A 334 -18.24 15.12 7.49
C ILE A 334 -17.19 15.44 8.56
N VAL A 335 -16.05 14.76 8.51
CA VAL A 335 -14.94 15.00 9.45
C VAL A 335 -14.40 16.43 9.34
N ALA A 336 -14.23 16.96 8.12
CA ALA A 336 -13.80 18.34 7.92
C ALA A 336 -14.77 19.35 8.56
N ILE A 337 -16.09 19.14 8.40
CA ILE A 337 -17.11 19.97 9.03
C ILE A 337 -17.03 19.87 10.55
N LEU A 338 -16.90 18.66 11.11
CA LEU A 338 -16.78 18.45 12.55
C LEU A 338 -15.54 19.14 13.12
N MET A 339 -14.39 19.05 12.45
CA MET A 339 -13.16 19.72 12.87
C MET A 339 -13.31 21.26 12.87
N ILE A 340 -14.00 21.83 11.88
CA ILE A 340 -14.30 23.28 11.85
C ILE A 340 -15.18 23.66 13.05
N LEU A 341 -16.23 22.90 13.31
CA LEU A 341 -17.17 23.17 14.41
C LEU A 341 -16.48 23.06 15.78
N THR A 342 -15.58 22.09 15.97
CA THR A 342 -14.74 22.01 17.19
C THR A 342 -13.81 23.22 17.29
N GLN A 343 -13.18 23.65 16.20
CA GLN A 343 -12.25 24.77 16.22
C GLN A 343 -12.93 26.13 16.44
N LEU A 344 -14.19 26.28 16.02
CA LEU A 344 -15.03 27.44 16.31
C LEU A 344 -15.63 27.43 17.72
N ASN A 345 -15.21 26.49 18.59
CA ASN A 345 -15.76 26.25 19.92
C ASN A 345 -17.28 25.96 19.94
N VAL A 346 -17.85 25.52 18.82
CA VAL A 346 -19.26 25.09 18.72
C VAL A 346 -19.43 23.68 19.27
N LEU A 347 -18.42 22.84 19.10
CA LEU A 347 -18.35 21.50 19.69
C LEU A 347 -17.35 21.49 20.86
N PRO A 348 -17.64 20.76 21.95
CA PRO A 348 -16.79 20.75 23.13
C PRO A 348 -15.41 20.16 22.81
N SER A 349 -14.35 20.86 23.23
CA SER A 349 -13.00 20.30 23.39
C SER A 349 -12.75 20.09 24.87
N GLY A 350 -12.30 18.90 25.26
CA GLY A 350 -12.02 18.61 26.67
C GLY A 350 -10.53 18.44 26.96
N ASN A 351 -10.22 18.27 28.24
CA ASN A 351 -8.86 18.18 28.76
C ASN A 351 -8.49 16.76 29.21
N LYS A 352 -9.29 15.75 28.82
CA LYS A 352 -9.05 14.37 29.25
C LYS A 352 -7.81 13.80 28.55
N THR A 353 -7.03 13.03 29.29
CA THR A 353 -5.92 12.22 28.76
C THR A 353 -6.33 10.78 28.45
N GLY A 354 -7.58 10.42 28.78
CA GLY A 354 -8.13 9.08 28.69
C GLY A 354 -9.66 9.06 28.55
N LEU A 355 -10.21 7.91 28.17
CA LEU A 355 -11.64 7.65 28.05
C LEU A 355 -12.03 6.53 29.00
N GLU A 356 -13.21 6.65 29.60
CA GLU A 356 -13.76 5.63 30.49
C GLU A 356 -15.20 5.26 30.10
N GLY A 357 -15.66 4.12 30.60
CA GLY A 357 -17.04 3.66 30.43
C GLY A 357 -17.50 3.58 28.97
N TRP A 358 -18.66 4.16 28.68
CA TRP A 358 -19.28 4.09 27.36
C TRP A 358 -18.50 4.84 26.28
N GLN A 359 -17.77 5.92 26.64
CA GLN A 359 -16.99 6.72 25.70
C GLN A 359 -15.84 5.90 25.12
N LEU A 360 -15.16 5.13 25.98
CA LEU A 360 -14.09 4.20 25.58
C LEU A 360 -14.63 3.07 24.69
N GLY A 361 -15.79 2.51 25.04
CA GLY A 361 -16.46 1.49 24.21
C GLY A 361 -16.83 2.00 22.82
N LEU A 362 -17.41 3.21 22.73
CA LEU A 362 -17.72 3.85 21.45
C LEU A 362 -16.45 4.11 20.62
N ALA A 363 -15.42 4.69 21.25
CA ALA A 363 -14.15 4.97 20.58
C ALA A 363 -13.51 3.69 20.05
N PHE A 364 -13.53 2.60 20.81
CA PHE A 364 -13.02 1.29 20.38
C PHE A 364 -13.71 0.79 19.10
N ILE A 365 -15.05 0.85 19.05
CA ILE A 365 -15.82 0.45 17.87
C ILE A 365 -15.51 1.35 16.67
N LEU A 366 -15.41 2.65 16.88
CA LEU A 366 -15.06 3.61 15.82
C LEU A 366 -13.64 3.36 15.29
N PHE A 367 -12.66 3.12 16.15
CA PHE A 367 -11.30 2.77 15.75
C PHE A 367 -11.23 1.45 14.98
N MET A 368 -12.08 0.49 15.33
CA MET A 368 -12.24 -0.73 14.53
C MET A 368 -12.80 -0.44 13.14
N VAL A 369 -13.78 0.46 13.00
CA VAL A 369 -14.23 0.91 11.68
C VAL A 369 -13.11 1.61 10.93
N TYR A 370 -12.36 2.50 11.57
CA TYR A 370 -11.28 3.27 10.93
C TYR A 370 -10.13 2.39 10.47
N GLY A 371 -9.73 1.40 11.25
CA GLY A 371 -8.76 0.40 10.83
C GLY A 371 -9.22 -0.37 9.59
N GLY A 372 -10.51 -0.71 9.52
CA GLY A 372 -11.11 -1.32 8.34
C GLY A 372 -11.04 -0.42 7.12
N LEU A 373 -11.42 0.86 7.28
CA LEU A 373 -11.33 1.88 6.23
C LEU A 373 -9.89 2.09 5.74
N GLN A 374 -8.91 2.05 6.65
CA GLN A 374 -7.48 2.14 6.33
C GLN A 374 -7.02 1.05 5.38
N ALA A 375 -7.51 -0.19 5.55
CA ALA A 375 -7.22 -1.26 4.60
C ALA A 375 -7.71 -0.93 3.18
N PHE A 376 -8.78 -0.14 3.02
CA PHE A 376 -9.26 0.33 1.72
C PHE A 376 -8.52 1.57 1.17
N GLY A 377 -7.52 2.08 1.88
CA GLY A 377 -6.78 3.28 1.48
C GLY A 377 -7.33 4.59 2.05
N ILE A 378 -8.19 4.52 3.07
CA ILE A 378 -8.77 5.69 3.74
C ILE A 378 -8.03 5.92 5.06
N GLY A 379 -7.28 7.03 5.17
CA GLY A 379 -6.49 7.30 6.37
C GLY A 379 -7.33 7.40 7.64
N LEU A 380 -6.84 6.81 8.73
CA LEU A 380 -7.44 6.85 10.06
C LEU A 380 -7.34 8.24 10.72
N TYR A 381 -6.40 9.08 10.27
CA TYR A 381 -5.95 10.28 10.97
C TYR A 381 -7.09 11.28 11.29
N ALA A 382 -7.73 11.84 10.26
CA ALA A 382 -8.78 12.83 10.43
C ALA A 382 -10.01 12.31 11.23
N PRO A 383 -10.60 11.13 10.94
CA PRO A 383 -11.75 10.64 11.70
C PRO A 383 -11.41 10.29 13.16
N ALA A 384 -10.20 9.81 13.42
CA ALA A 384 -9.74 9.55 14.79
C ALA A 384 -9.56 10.85 15.58
N LEU A 385 -8.95 11.88 14.97
CA LEU A 385 -8.79 13.20 15.58
C LEU A 385 -10.14 13.80 15.99
N ALA A 386 -11.11 13.77 15.08
CA ALA A 386 -12.47 14.27 15.35
C ALA A 386 -13.14 13.49 16.49
N THR A 387 -13.03 12.16 16.49
CA THR A 387 -13.62 11.31 17.54
C THR A 387 -13.04 11.63 18.91
N ILE A 388 -11.71 11.69 19.01
CA ILE A 388 -11.00 11.97 20.26
C ILE A 388 -11.39 13.36 20.79
N ALA A 389 -11.44 14.36 19.92
CA ALA A 389 -11.85 15.71 20.30
C ALA A 389 -13.31 15.75 20.80
N LEU A 390 -14.24 15.11 20.08
CA LEU A 390 -15.67 15.08 20.44
C LEU A 390 -15.97 14.32 21.73
N LEU A 391 -15.14 13.34 22.09
CA LEU A 391 -15.25 12.61 23.35
C LEU A 391 -14.62 13.36 24.54
N GLY A 392 -14.07 14.56 24.30
CA GLY A 392 -13.55 15.45 25.32
C GLY A 392 -12.09 15.18 25.70
N MET A 393 -11.31 14.52 24.84
CA MET A 393 -9.88 14.38 25.05
C MET A 393 -9.10 15.56 24.45
N ASP A 394 -7.94 15.83 25.04
CA ASP A 394 -7.00 16.80 24.50
C ASP A 394 -6.43 16.31 23.15
N ILE A 395 -6.33 17.22 22.18
CA ILE A 395 -5.86 16.91 20.82
C ILE A 395 -4.39 16.46 20.78
N LYS A 396 -3.53 16.92 21.71
CA LYS A 396 -2.15 16.43 21.84
C LYS A 396 -2.15 14.92 22.05
N VAL A 397 -3.07 14.43 22.87
CA VAL A 397 -3.24 13.01 23.19
C VAL A 397 -3.72 12.20 21.99
N ALA A 398 -4.32 12.86 20.99
CA ALA A 398 -4.72 12.22 19.74
C ALA A 398 -3.52 11.76 18.91
N PHE A 399 -2.41 12.51 18.87
CA PHE A 399 -1.23 12.17 18.08
C PHE A 399 -0.63 10.79 18.36
N PRO A 400 -0.29 10.41 19.61
CA PRO A 400 0.24 9.08 19.89
C PRO A 400 -0.78 7.98 19.59
N ILE A 401 -2.07 8.21 19.88
CA ILE A 401 -3.14 7.24 19.57
C ILE A 401 -3.26 7.02 18.06
N MET A 402 -3.35 8.09 17.28
CA MET A 402 -3.58 8.06 15.84
C MET A 402 -2.41 7.43 15.10
N THR A 403 -1.18 7.86 15.39
CA THR A 403 0.03 7.36 14.74
C THR A 403 0.33 5.91 15.11
N LEU A 404 0.19 5.53 16.39
CA LEU A 404 0.41 4.15 16.82
C LEU A 404 -0.70 3.21 16.30
N ALA A 405 -1.98 3.61 16.36
CA ALA A 405 -3.09 2.80 15.87
C ALA A 405 -2.99 2.59 14.35
N SER A 406 -2.77 3.69 13.61
CA SER A 406 -2.56 3.64 12.15
C SER A 406 -1.34 2.78 11.81
N GLY A 407 -0.19 3.08 12.43
CA GLY A 407 1.08 2.35 12.30
C GLY A 407 0.93 0.85 12.49
N SER A 408 0.24 0.43 13.55
CA SER A 408 0.07 -0.97 13.92
C SER A 408 -0.96 -1.70 13.06
N ALA A 409 -1.93 -0.96 12.47
CA ALA A 409 -2.91 -1.50 11.55
C ALA A 409 -2.34 -1.79 10.15
N PHE A 410 -1.31 -1.05 9.71
CA PHE A 410 -0.73 -1.19 8.37
C PHE A 410 -0.15 -2.58 8.06
N PRO A 411 0.66 -3.22 8.92
CA PRO A 411 1.24 -4.54 8.63
C PRO A 411 0.21 -5.59 8.22
N VAL A 412 -0.96 -5.58 8.86
CA VAL A 412 -2.04 -6.53 8.60
C VAL A 412 -2.61 -6.35 7.19
N ALA A 413 -3.00 -5.12 6.84
CA ALA A 413 -3.51 -4.81 5.51
C ALA A 413 -2.43 -5.01 4.43
N ALA A 414 -1.22 -4.49 4.68
CA ALA A 414 -0.07 -4.60 3.78
C ALA A 414 0.29 -6.05 3.45
N TYR A 415 0.22 -6.97 4.42
CA TYR A 415 0.46 -8.38 4.19
C TYR A 415 -0.58 -9.00 3.23
N SER A 416 -1.86 -8.65 3.38
CA SER A 416 -2.92 -9.09 2.47
C SER A 416 -2.64 -8.65 1.03
N TYR A 417 -2.29 -7.37 0.83
CA TYR A 417 -1.95 -6.84 -0.50
C TYR A 417 -0.66 -7.42 -1.08
N TYR A 418 0.37 -7.60 -0.23
CA TYR A 418 1.63 -8.23 -0.60
C TYR A 418 1.41 -9.65 -1.14
N LYS A 419 0.60 -10.45 -0.44
CA LYS A 419 0.32 -11.85 -0.78
C LYS A 419 -0.40 -11.99 -2.13
N ASN A 420 -1.23 -11.01 -2.49
CA ASN A 420 -2.04 -11.03 -3.70
C ASN A 420 -1.42 -10.24 -4.87
N ASN A 421 -0.20 -9.71 -4.72
CA ASN A 421 0.46 -8.86 -5.73
C ASN A 421 -0.40 -7.66 -6.20
N LYS A 422 -1.28 -7.13 -5.32
CA LYS A 422 -2.18 -6.01 -5.62
C LYS A 422 -1.65 -4.67 -5.11
N TYR A 423 -0.44 -4.33 -5.53
CA TYR A 423 0.23 -3.10 -5.14
C TYR A 423 1.38 -2.79 -6.11
N GLN A 424 1.97 -1.60 -5.99
CA GLN A 424 3.16 -1.19 -6.74
C GLN A 424 4.40 -1.23 -5.82
N PRO A 425 5.31 -2.22 -5.98
CA PRO A 425 6.39 -2.46 -5.03
C PRO A 425 7.41 -1.32 -4.87
N LYS A 426 7.92 -0.76 -5.98
CA LYS A 426 8.85 0.37 -5.98
C LYS A 426 8.18 1.64 -5.47
N THR A 427 6.92 1.83 -5.81
CA THR A 427 6.11 2.94 -5.32
C THR A 427 5.91 2.85 -3.80
N GLY A 428 5.51 1.68 -3.28
CA GLY A 428 5.40 1.45 -1.84
C GLY A 428 6.74 1.67 -1.12
N PHE A 429 7.84 1.10 -1.65
CA PHE A 429 9.17 1.31 -1.08
C PHE A 429 9.61 2.78 -1.08
N GLY A 430 9.40 3.50 -2.18
CA GLY A 430 9.74 4.92 -2.27
C GLY A 430 8.95 5.77 -1.27
N LEU A 431 7.66 5.48 -1.08
CA LEU A 431 6.83 6.11 -0.06
C LEU A 431 7.35 5.83 1.35
N MET A 432 7.80 4.60 1.63
CA MET A 432 8.37 4.22 2.92
C MET A 432 9.64 5.00 3.24
N LEU A 433 10.59 5.06 2.31
CA LEU A 433 11.83 5.82 2.51
C LEU A 433 11.56 7.31 2.69
N GLY A 434 10.74 7.89 1.81
CA GLY A 434 10.40 9.29 1.86
C GLY A 434 9.64 9.62 3.14
N GLY A 435 8.65 8.80 3.47
CA GLY A 435 7.82 8.98 4.64
C GLY A 435 8.59 8.89 5.94
N ALA A 436 9.53 7.94 6.07
CA ALA A 436 10.38 7.84 7.25
C ALA A 436 11.20 9.12 7.45
N LEU A 437 11.80 9.65 6.38
CA LEU A 437 12.50 10.94 6.41
C LEU A 437 11.56 12.10 6.73
N GLY A 438 10.35 12.10 6.17
CA GLY A 438 9.35 13.13 6.39
C GLY A 438 8.90 13.20 7.85
N VAL A 439 8.69 12.05 8.49
CA VAL A 439 8.33 11.97 9.91
C VAL A 439 9.42 12.52 10.79
N VAL A 440 10.66 12.09 10.57
CA VAL A 440 11.82 12.56 11.34
C VAL A 440 12.01 14.06 11.16
N LEU A 441 11.95 14.57 9.94
CA LEU A 441 12.12 16.00 9.71
C LEU A 441 10.97 16.82 10.31
N ALA A 442 9.73 16.35 10.22
CA ALA A 442 8.59 17.00 10.88
C ALA A 442 8.80 17.08 12.40
N PHE A 443 9.20 15.97 13.03
CA PHE A 443 9.53 15.96 14.45
C PHE A 443 10.66 16.95 14.79
N LEU A 444 11.77 16.91 14.05
CA LEU A 444 12.94 17.77 14.33
C LEU A 444 12.67 19.26 14.09
N THR A 445 11.90 19.61 13.06
CA THR A 445 11.67 21.02 12.70
C THR A 445 10.51 21.62 13.47
N VAL A 446 9.38 20.90 13.57
CA VAL A 446 8.13 21.45 14.12
C VAL A 446 8.07 21.29 15.63
N PHE A 447 8.39 20.10 16.16
CA PHE A 447 8.28 19.83 17.59
C PHE A 447 9.58 20.19 18.33
N VAL A 448 10.74 19.77 17.82
CA VAL A 448 12.02 20.11 18.44
C VAL A 448 12.45 21.55 18.12
N GLY A 449 12.38 21.96 16.86
CA GLY A 449 12.85 23.27 16.42
C GLY A 449 11.93 24.43 16.82
N ILE A 450 10.63 24.33 16.49
CA ILE A 450 9.67 25.42 16.74
C ILE A 450 9.15 25.35 18.18
N GLU A 451 8.48 24.28 18.60
CA GLU A 451 7.90 24.21 19.95
C GLU A 451 8.98 24.33 21.03
N VAL A 452 10.01 23.48 20.97
CA VAL A 452 11.07 23.44 21.99
C VAL A 452 12.19 24.47 21.78
N GLY A 453 12.58 24.74 20.54
CA GLY A 453 13.70 25.62 20.23
C GLY A 453 13.37 27.11 20.28
N LEU A 454 12.13 27.49 19.93
CA LEU A 454 11.64 28.87 20.03
C LEU A 454 10.81 29.12 21.31
N ASP A 455 10.74 28.13 22.21
CA ASP A 455 10.01 28.19 23.48
C ASP A 455 8.56 28.67 23.32
N VAL A 456 7.88 28.15 22.29
CA VAL A 456 6.49 28.53 22.01
C VAL A 456 5.58 27.89 23.06
N LYS A 457 4.75 28.71 23.71
CA LYS A 457 3.76 28.21 24.67
C LYS A 457 2.96 27.04 24.09
N PRO A 458 2.85 25.90 24.80
CA PRO A 458 2.24 24.68 24.27
C PRO A 458 0.81 24.88 23.73
N ASP A 459 0.03 25.77 24.33
CA ASP A 459 -1.36 26.03 23.91
C ASP A 459 -1.42 26.79 22.57
N VAL A 460 -0.52 27.76 22.39
CA VAL A 460 -0.39 28.55 21.15
C VAL A 460 0.10 27.65 20.02
N PHE A 461 1.13 26.85 20.29
CA PHE A 461 1.68 25.89 19.33
C PHE A 461 0.60 24.90 18.85
N THR A 462 -0.14 24.31 19.79
CA THR A 462 -1.21 23.36 19.47
C THR A 462 -2.32 24.02 18.66
N ASN A 463 -2.68 25.27 18.96
CA ASN A 463 -3.69 25.99 18.20
C ASN A 463 -3.30 26.20 16.73
N TYR A 464 -2.04 26.49 16.44
CA TYR A 464 -1.56 26.58 15.06
C TYR A 464 -1.64 25.24 14.33
N LEU A 465 -1.25 24.14 14.99
CA LEU A 465 -1.39 22.80 14.41
C LEU A 465 -2.86 22.45 14.13
N LYS A 466 -3.78 22.84 15.02
CA LYS A 466 -5.23 22.62 14.82
C LYS A 466 -5.73 23.33 13.56
N TRP A 467 -5.44 24.62 13.41
CA TRP A 467 -5.88 25.38 12.22
C TRP A 467 -5.25 24.87 10.93
N LEU A 468 -3.97 24.49 10.96
CA LEU A 468 -3.30 23.89 9.82
C LEU A 468 -3.97 22.56 9.43
N ALA A 469 -4.24 21.69 10.39
CA ALA A 469 -4.91 20.41 10.14
C ALA A 469 -6.30 20.62 9.51
N VAL A 470 -7.09 21.58 10.01
CA VAL A 470 -8.41 21.93 9.44
C VAL A 470 -8.29 22.35 7.96
N ILE A 471 -7.38 23.29 7.65
CA ILE A 471 -7.21 23.80 6.29
C ILE A 471 -6.84 22.68 5.33
N VAL A 472 -5.88 21.83 5.70
CA VAL A 472 -5.41 20.80 4.78
C VAL A 472 -6.43 19.66 4.64
N VAL A 473 -7.11 19.26 5.71
CA VAL A 473 -8.21 18.28 5.63
C VAL A 473 -9.34 18.77 4.74
N PHE A 474 -9.70 20.06 4.83
CA PHE A 474 -10.73 20.65 3.97
C PHE A 474 -10.30 20.67 2.49
N TYR A 475 -9.05 21.07 2.21
CA TYR A 475 -8.48 21.01 0.86
C TYR A 475 -8.49 19.58 0.28
N VAL A 476 -8.10 18.60 1.10
CA VAL A 476 -8.14 17.18 0.74
C VAL A 476 -9.55 16.70 0.42
N ALA A 477 -10.54 17.07 1.25
CA ALA A 477 -11.94 16.69 1.04
C ALA A 477 -12.44 17.20 -0.32
N ILE A 478 -12.15 18.46 -0.65
CA ILE A 478 -12.50 19.05 -1.96
C ILE A 478 -11.80 18.34 -3.11
N MET A 479 -10.48 18.11 -3.02
CA MET A 479 -9.71 17.43 -4.07
C MET A 479 -10.22 16.01 -4.38
N LEU A 480 -10.63 15.27 -3.34
CA LEU A 480 -11.21 13.94 -3.49
C LEU A 480 -12.61 13.98 -4.09
N LEU A 481 -13.45 14.95 -3.70
CA LEU A 481 -14.75 15.19 -4.30
C LEU A 481 -14.63 15.50 -5.81
N LEU A 482 -13.71 16.39 -6.18
CA LEU A 482 -13.43 16.74 -7.57
C LEU A 482 -12.92 15.54 -8.38
N SER A 483 -12.08 14.70 -7.78
CA SER A 483 -11.59 13.46 -8.39
C SER A 483 -12.74 12.47 -8.64
N TYR A 484 -13.66 12.33 -7.69
CA TYR A 484 -14.86 11.49 -7.84
C TYR A 484 -15.76 11.99 -8.99
N LEU A 485 -16.02 13.29 -9.08
CA LEU A 485 -16.82 13.88 -10.16
C LEU A 485 -16.19 13.64 -11.54
N LYS A 486 -14.86 13.59 -11.61
CA LYS A 486 -14.12 13.28 -12.85
C LYS A 486 -14.20 11.80 -13.24
N ILE A 487 -14.26 10.89 -12.26
CA ILE A 487 -14.46 9.45 -12.49
C ILE A 487 -15.87 9.18 -13.04
N ARG A 488 -16.89 9.94 -12.59
CA ARG A 488 -18.28 9.82 -13.08
C ARG A 488 -18.44 10.08 -14.59
N LYS A 489 -17.51 10.80 -15.22
CA LYS A 489 -17.54 11.16 -16.65
C LYS A 489 -16.88 10.13 -17.59
N LYS A 490 -16.27 9.05 -17.09
CA LYS A 490 -15.76 7.96 -17.92
C LYS A 490 -16.74 6.78 -17.93
N PRO A 491 -17.17 6.28 -19.09
CA PRO A 491 -17.89 5.02 -19.15
C PRO A 491 -16.95 3.91 -18.65
N ASN A 492 -17.46 3.03 -17.80
CA ASN A 492 -16.73 1.88 -17.27
C ASN A 492 -16.31 0.97 -18.44
N ALA A 493 -15.06 1.06 -18.86
CA ALA A 493 -14.44 0.02 -19.68
C ALA A 493 -13.92 -1.08 -18.74
N ASN A 494 -14.39 -2.30 -18.99
CA ASN A 494 -13.91 -3.57 -18.45
C ASN A 494 -14.36 -3.92 -17.03
N ASN A 495 -15.67 -4.12 -16.86
CA ASN A 495 -16.13 -5.23 -16.03
C ASN A 495 -16.03 -6.52 -16.87
N LEU A 496 -14.89 -7.23 -16.81
CA LEU A 496 -14.83 -8.66 -17.19
C LEU A 496 -15.46 -9.53 -16.08
N THR A 497 -16.58 -9.08 -15.52
CA THR A 497 -17.36 -9.82 -14.52
C THR A 497 -18.83 -9.84 -14.91
N THR A 498 -19.12 -10.06 -16.18
CA THR A 498 -20.41 -10.61 -16.56
C THR A 498 -20.29 -12.12 -16.48
N ARG A 499 -20.38 -12.68 -15.27
CA ARG A 499 -20.87 -14.06 -15.17
C ARG A 499 -22.30 -13.98 -15.68
N LYS A 500 -22.55 -14.52 -16.87
CA LYS A 500 -23.90 -14.95 -17.25
C LYS A 500 -24.24 -16.02 -16.20
N ILE A 501 -25.00 -15.65 -15.17
CA ILE A 501 -25.56 -16.65 -14.24
C ILE A 501 -26.46 -17.48 -15.13
N ILE A 502 -26.03 -18.70 -15.47
CA ILE A 502 -26.93 -19.64 -16.09
C ILE A 502 -26.84 -20.97 -15.33
N PHE A 503 -28.01 -21.34 -14.82
CA PHE A 503 -28.45 -22.65 -14.37
C PHE A 503 -28.21 -23.06 -12.91
N SER A 504 -29.34 -23.37 -12.24
CA SER A 504 -29.41 -24.33 -11.15
C SER A 504 -29.20 -25.73 -11.76
N PRO A 505 -28.22 -26.53 -11.32
CA PRO A 505 -28.10 -27.90 -11.80
C PRO A 505 -29.34 -28.71 -11.40
N GLU A 506 -29.97 -29.37 -12.37
CA GLU A 506 -31.12 -30.25 -12.11
C GLU A 506 -30.66 -31.64 -11.65
N SER A 507 -29.46 -32.08 -12.06
CA SER A 507 -28.86 -33.37 -11.70
C SER A 507 -27.35 -33.31 -11.43
N TYR A 508 -26.80 -34.37 -10.84
CA TYR A 508 -25.37 -34.52 -10.50
C TYR A 508 -24.47 -34.59 -11.75
N ASP A 509 -24.83 -35.38 -12.77
CA ASP A 509 -24.00 -35.55 -13.97
C ASP A 509 -23.81 -34.24 -14.72
N GLN A 510 -24.87 -33.44 -14.81
CA GLN A 510 -24.80 -32.08 -15.38
C GLN A 510 -23.90 -31.14 -14.58
N TRP A 511 -23.81 -31.30 -13.25
CA TRP A 511 -22.91 -30.51 -12.42
C TRP A 511 -21.45 -30.93 -12.62
N ASN A 512 -21.16 -32.23 -12.67
CA ASN A 512 -19.80 -32.76 -12.80
C ASN A 512 -19.18 -32.48 -14.18
N GLU A 513 -19.92 -32.69 -15.26
CA GLU A 513 -19.46 -32.40 -16.62
C GLU A 513 -19.16 -30.90 -16.81
N LYS A 514 -20.06 -30.03 -16.31
CA LYS A 514 -19.87 -28.57 -16.34
C LYS A 514 -18.68 -28.12 -15.49
N LEU A 515 -18.45 -28.76 -14.35
CA LEU A 515 -17.32 -28.46 -13.47
C LEU A 515 -15.99 -28.63 -14.23
N VAL A 516 -15.81 -29.76 -14.92
CA VAL A 516 -14.58 -30.09 -15.64
C VAL A 516 -14.41 -29.19 -16.86
N ASN A 517 -15.43 -29.09 -17.71
CA ASN A 517 -15.36 -28.26 -18.93
C ASN A 517 -15.13 -26.78 -18.63
N GLN A 518 -15.79 -26.24 -17.60
CA GLN A 518 -15.59 -24.85 -17.21
C GLN A 518 -14.17 -24.61 -16.69
N LEU A 519 -13.59 -25.53 -15.92
CA LEU A 519 -12.23 -25.38 -15.40
C LEU A 519 -11.18 -25.44 -16.51
N ASP A 520 -11.34 -26.33 -17.49
CA ASP A 520 -10.40 -26.47 -18.60
C ASP A 520 -10.45 -25.25 -19.54
N ASP A 521 -11.65 -24.77 -19.91
CA ASP A 521 -11.81 -23.52 -20.68
C ASP A 521 -11.23 -22.31 -19.94
N TYR A 522 -11.42 -22.26 -18.62
CA TYR A 522 -10.94 -21.16 -17.78
C TYR A 522 -9.42 -21.15 -17.60
N LEU A 523 -8.76 -22.31 -17.75
CA LEU A 523 -7.31 -22.49 -17.58
C LEU A 523 -6.55 -22.60 -18.91
N LEU A 524 -7.22 -22.75 -20.05
CA LEU A 524 -6.59 -22.93 -21.37
C LEU A 524 -5.52 -21.86 -21.67
N ALA A 525 -5.90 -20.57 -21.57
CA ALA A 525 -4.99 -19.46 -21.80
C ALA A 525 -3.81 -19.41 -20.79
N TYR A 526 -3.97 -20.02 -19.60
CA TYR A 526 -2.88 -20.19 -18.65
C TYR A 526 -1.94 -21.32 -19.07
N TYR A 527 -2.47 -22.46 -19.55
CA TYR A 527 -1.65 -23.59 -20.00
C TYR A 527 -0.80 -23.24 -21.23
N ASP A 528 -1.34 -22.49 -22.20
CA ASP A 528 -0.57 -22.01 -23.36
C ASP A 528 0.62 -21.14 -22.93
N LYS A 529 0.37 -20.20 -22.01
CA LYS A 529 1.42 -19.34 -21.45
C LYS A 529 2.45 -20.17 -20.67
N ARG A 530 1.99 -21.14 -19.87
CA ARG A 530 2.85 -22.04 -19.10
C ARG A 530 3.81 -22.82 -20.00
N GLN A 531 3.32 -23.34 -21.12
CA GLN A 531 4.15 -24.06 -22.10
C GLN A 531 5.24 -23.16 -22.70
N PHE A 532 4.87 -21.94 -23.12
CA PHE A 532 5.84 -20.95 -23.59
C PHE A 532 6.96 -20.68 -22.57
N TYR A 533 6.61 -20.54 -21.28
CA TYR A 533 7.60 -20.30 -20.22
C TYR A 533 8.48 -21.51 -19.94
N ASN A 534 7.94 -22.72 -20.04
CA ASN A 534 8.71 -23.95 -19.96
C ASN A 534 9.80 -24.01 -21.03
N ASP A 535 9.44 -23.71 -22.28
CA ASP A 535 10.39 -23.70 -23.40
C ASP A 535 11.45 -22.61 -23.24
N LEU A 536 11.06 -21.44 -22.74
CA LEU A 536 11.98 -20.33 -22.48
C LEU A 536 13.00 -20.67 -21.39
N LEU A 537 12.57 -21.28 -20.29
CA LEU A 537 13.44 -21.65 -19.17
C LEU A 537 14.41 -22.77 -19.54
N ASN A 538 13.94 -23.76 -20.29
CA ASN A 538 14.78 -24.82 -20.84
C ASN A 538 15.89 -24.27 -21.76
N LYS A 539 15.63 -23.17 -22.47
CA LYS A 539 16.60 -22.50 -23.36
C LYS A 539 17.53 -21.52 -22.64
N SER A 540 17.14 -20.93 -21.51
CA SER A 540 17.82 -19.75 -20.93
C SER A 540 18.54 -19.98 -19.59
N LEU A 541 18.22 -21.03 -18.83
CA LEU A 541 18.77 -21.25 -17.47
C LEU A 541 19.63 -22.51 -17.29
N GLY A 542 19.88 -23.30 -18.34
CA GLY A 542 20.61 -24.57 -18.22
C GLY A 542 19.78 -25.66 -17.55
N LYS A 543 20.07 -26.92 -17.87
CA LYS A 543 19.26 -28.10 -17.50
C LYS A 543 19.15 -28.36 -15.99
N GLU A 544 19.89 -27.66 -15.14
CA GLU A 544 19.90 -27.92 -13.71
C GLU A 544 19.11 -26.85 -12.94
N THR A 545 17.93 -27.25 -12.47
CA THR A 545 17.17 -26.76 -11.28
C THR A 545 15.82 -26.02 -11.44
N LYS A 546 15.31 -25.68 -12.63
CA LYS A 546 13.96 -25.04 -12.73
C LYS A 546 13.12 -25.43 -13.95
N THR A 547 12.74 -26.70 -14.08
CA THR A 547 11.67 -27.10 -15.02
C THR A 547 10.28 -26.84 -14.40
N TRP A 548 9.28 -26.41 -15.19
CA TRP A 548 7.88 -26.47 -14.77
C TRP A 548 7.31 -27.82 -15.20
N LYS A 549 7.76 -28.88 -14.51
CA LYS A 549 6.97 -30.10 -14.43
C LYS A 549 5.78 -29.85 -13.53
#